data_AF-W9YM71-F1
#
_entry.id   AF-W9YM71-F1
#
_cell.length_a   1.000
_cell.length_b   1.000
_cell.length_c   1.000
_cell.angle_alpha   90.00
_cell.angle_beta   90.00
_cell.angle_gamma   90.00
#
_symmetry.space_group_name_H-M   'P 1'
#
loop_
_entity.id
_entity.type
_entity.pdbx_description
1 polymer ?
#
loop_
_entity_poly.entity_id
_entity_poly.type
_entity_poly.pdbx_seq_one_letter_code
_entity_poly.pdbx_strand_id
1 'polypeptide(L)'
;MPSLSSYLANVRRLVFQPRSSAPSSNGGIDQSGGRSTLVMGNPSADLDSFVSAVLLSYFYNLPSRHSNSSHPQASTDGGAGGIGTLKTKYVPVLNLPAVKADELWRLRPEFGVALRWAVGEIPTGTGPGADEQSKDAEKVKQLEDMITVADIKSDSNSVFHSVFADSAHKAAGSQTSIQAGSTGSTDAASSQSQTQTQPQSLLLVDHNAPSIPGMSDETIRSRLKVIGCIDHHVDEGYVEQDASPRIITTGIGSCTSLVVKHLRDQGMWPTPSVNNTNSSDHDVPSTATTTLTTQDASTNVASIQELSKLALAPILIDTTNLTGKGDKCSDTDREAVAFLEAFLSPPSTQHSQTKDVKTNAHADTREAPPPSDKTGQTSWDRTAFYNAISTAKANSLNLLTMQETFDRDYKVWQERTRTQPTSSSSGAKDINVGISSLVKPLSWLIKHAGGVDKFLDEVETFATAEDRKLGVFAMLTRAGHGKEMAVFVLDEDLTESGLIGHFEDRAGELQLREWDEDRELMEALNQRLTGKRGWKVWWIGDTSKSRKQVGPLLREAVKTM
;
A
#
# COMPACT_ATOMS: atom_id res chain seq x y z
N MET A 1 -8.07 -23.71 1.41
CA MET A 1 -7.39 -22.41 1.31
C MET A 1 -5.90 -22.67 1.25
N PRO A 2 -5.17 -22.16 0.25
CA PRO A 2 -3.70 -22.32 0.20
C PRO A 2 -3.03 -21.53 1.33
N SER A 3 -1.88 -21.98 1.84
CA SER A 3 -1.09 -21.12 2.73
C SER A 3 -0.69 -19.82 2.01
N LEU A 4 -0.45 -18.75 2.77
CA LEU A 4 -0.03 -17.45 2.24
C LEU A 4 1.20 -17.59 1.34
N SER A 5 2.20 -18.34 1.81
CA SER A 5 3.43 -18.63 1.07
C SER A 5 3.15 -19.32 -0.27
N SER A 6 2.28 -20.35 -0.27
CA SER A 6 1.93 -21.07 -1.50
C SER A 6 1.16 -20.19 -2.46
N TYR A 7 0.28 -19.33 -1.95
CA TYR A 7 -0.48 -18.39 -2.76
C TYR A 7 0.42 -17.38 -3.47
N LEU A 8 1.31 -16.70 -2.73
CA LEU A 8 2.22 -15.70 -3.30
C LEU A 8 3.12 -16.31 -4.38
N ALA A 9 3.74 -17.46 -4.10
CA ALA A 9 4.57 -18.18 -5.07
C ALA A 9 3.79 -18.60 -6.33
N ASN A 10 2.53 -19.03 -6.18
CA ASN A 10 1.67 -19.38 -7.32
C ASN A 10 1.35 -18.17 -8.19
N VAL A 11 0.98 -17.05 -7.57
CA VAL A 11 0.65 -15.81 -8.28
C VAL A 11 1.88 -15.24 -8.99
N ARG A 12 3.04 -15.19 -8.33
CA ARG A 12 4.30 -14.77 -8.97
C ARG A 12 4.61 -15.61 -10.19
N ARG A 13 4.45 -16.93 -10.08
CA ARG A 13 4.64 -17.83 -11.23
C ARG A 13 3.69 -17.49 -12.37
N LEU A 14 2.42 -17.17 -12.12
CA LEU A 14 1.47 -16.78 -13.17
C LEU A 14 1.94 -15.55 -13.97
N VAL A 15 2.65 -14.63 -13.32
CA VAL A 15 3.15 -13.40 -13.96
C VAL A 15 4.41 -13.63 -14.79
N PHE A 16 5.32 -14.48 -14.31
CA PHE A 16 6.66 -14.68 -14.86
C PHE A 16 6.89 -16.09 -15.45
N GLN A 17 5.85 -16.73 -16.01
CA GLN A 17 6.01 -18.07 -16.59
C GLN A 17 7.01 -18.06 -17.77
N PRO A 18 7.93 -19.03 -17.84
CA PRO A 18 8.71 -19.25 -19.06
C PRO A 18 7.73 -19.61 -20.19
N ARG A 19 7.68 -18.82 -21.26
CA ARG A 19 6.99 -19.25 -22.48
C ARG A 19 7.64 -20.56 -22.92
N SER A 20 6.91 -21.67 -22.88
CA SER A 20 7.40 -22.93 -23.41
C SER A 20 7.75 -22.71 -24.88
N SER A 21 9.02 -22.92 -25.22
CA SER A 21 9.56 -22.84 -26.58
C SER A 21 8.93 -23.90 -27.48
N ALA A 22 7.76 -23.61 -28.03
CA ALA A 22 7.24 -24.26 -29.22
C ALA A 22 7.03 -23.17 -30.27
N PRO A 23 7.72 -23.20 -31.40
CA PRO A 23 7.47 -22.27 -32.49
C PRO A 23 6.16 -22.71 -33.17
N SER A 24 5.02 -22.20 -32.70
CA SER A 24 3.80 -22.25 -33.51
C SER A 24 3.86 -21.10 -34.51
N SER A 25 4.08 -21.45 -35.77
CA SER A 25 4.14 -20.56 -36.93
C SER A 25 2.74 -20.04 -37.31
N ASN A 26 2.09 -19.36 -36.39
CA ASN A 26 0.91 -18.52 -36.63
C ASN A 26 0.84 -17.49 -35.50
N GLY A 27 0.91 -16.20 -35.85
CA GLY A 27 0.86 -15.05 -34.94
C GLY A 27 -0.50 -14.83 -34.27
N GLY A 28 -1.11 -15.88 -33.72
CA GLY A 28 -2.27 -15.82 -32.86
C GLY A 28 -1.81 -15.92 -31.42
N ILE A 29 -2.11 -14.89 -30.63
CA ILE A 29 -2.05 -14.93 -29.17
C ILE A 29 -2.73 -16.21 -28.71
N ASP A 30 -2.03 -17.04 -27.94
CA ASP A 30 -2.56 -18.25 -27.32
C ASP A 30 -3.70 -17.83 -26.37
N GLN A 31 -4.95 -17.96 -26.83
CA GLN A 31 -6.18 -17.61 -26.12
C GLN A 31 -6.59 -18.67 -25.08
N SER A 32 -5.61 -19.30 -24.40
CA SER A 32 -5.88 -20.33 -23.38
C SER A 32 -5.61 -19.86 -21.93
N GLY A 33 -5.16 -18.62 -21.71
CA GLY A 33 -4.98 -18.03 -20.38
C GLY A 33 -6.18 -17.17 -19.93
N GLY A 34 -6.78 -17.48 -18.77
CA GLY A 34 -7.92 -16.73 -18.25
C GLY A 34 -7.67 -15.21 -18.08
N ARG A 35 -8.75 -14.42 -18.09
CA ARG A 35 -8.70 -12.95 -17.88
C ARG A 35 -8.01 -12.63 -16.55
N SER A 36 -7.14 -11.62 -16.51
CA SER A 36 -6.47 -11.19 -15.27
C SER A 36 -6.84 -9.76 -14.90
N THR A 37 -6.87 -9.45 -13.61
CA THR A 37 -7.10 -8.12 -13.02
C THR A 37 -5.95 -7.81 -12.06
N LEU A 38 -5.32 -6.65 -12.23
CA LEU A 38 -4.32 -6.18 -11.28
C LEU A 38 -5.03 -5.58 -10.05
N VAL A 39 -4.49 -5.82 -8.86
CA VAL A 39 -4.93 -5.18 -7.62
C VAL A 39 -3.73 -4.41 -7.07
N MET A 40 -3.85 -3.09 -6.96
CA MET A 40 -2.70 -2.22 -6.72
C MET A 40 -2.97 -1.19 -5.64
N GLY A 41 -2.02 -1.09 -4.71
CA GLY A 41 -1.94 -0.05 -3.69
C GLY A 41 -1.36 1.27 -4.22
N ASN A 42 -1.32 2.29 -3.38
CA ASN A 42 -0.82 3.61 -3.78
C ASN A 42 0.73 3.63 -3.90
N PRO A 43 1.35 4.68 -4.50
CA PRO A 43 2.80 4.75 -4.71
C PRO A 43 3.69 4.75 -3.46
N SER A 44 3.18 5.12 -2.27
CA SER A 44 3.96 4.95 -1.03
C SER A 44 4.25 3.47 -0.78
N ALA A 45 3.36 2.62 -1.31
CA ALA A 45 3.36 1.18 -1.20
C ALA A 45 3.63 0.75 0.24
N ASP A 46 3.01 1.40 1.23
CA ASP A 46 3.13 1.08 2.65
C ASP A 46 2.43 -0.24 3.02
N LEU A 47 2.44 -0.59 4.32
CA LEU A 47 1.81 -1.81 4.82
C LEU A 47 0.31 -1.88 4.45
N ASP A 48 -0.41 -0.76 4.45
CA ASP A 48 -1.85 -0.73 4.24
C ASP A 48 -2.18 -1.03 2.77
N SER A 49 -1.47 -0.36 1.86
CA SER A 49 -1.49 -0.62 0.41
C SER A 49 -1.10 -2.07 0.06
N PHE A 50 0.02 -2.55 0.61
CA PHE A 50 0.51 -3.92 0.39
C PHE A 50 -0.51 -4.97 0.83
N VAL A 51 -0.89 -4.94 2.10
CA VAL A 51 -1.71 -6.00 2.70
C VAL A 51 -3.12 -5.98 2.13
N SER A 52 -3.71 -4.79 1.90
CA SER A 52 -5.00 -4.65 1.22
C SER A 52 -5.03 -5.35 -0.14
N ALA A 53 -3.97 -5.16 -0.95
CA ALA A 53 -3.88 -5.74 -2.29
C ALA A 53 -3.77 -7.27 -2.22
N VAL A 54 -2.95 -7.78 -1.31
CA VAL A 54 -2.77 -9.23 -1.10
C VAL A 54 -4.05 -9.89 -0.61
N LEU A 55 -4.70 -9.34 0.43
CA LEU A 55 -5.91 -9.93 1.00
C LEU A 55 -7.03 -9.96 -0.03
N LEU A 56 -7.31 -8.83 -0.69
CA LEU A 56 -8.39 -8.77 -1.67
C LEU A 56 -8.17 -9.76 -2.82
N SER A 57 -6.94 -9.80 -3.36
CA SER A 57 -6.59 -10.74 -4.43
C SER A 57 -6.69 -12.20 -3.96
N TYR A 58 -6.22 -12.49 -2.75
CA TYR A 58 -6.23 -13.83 -2.17
C TYR A 58 -7.65 -14.38 -2.13
N PHE A 59 -8.58 -13.62 -1.53
CA PHE A 59 -9.96 -14.07 -1.37
C PHE A 59 -10.73 -14.11 -2.70
N TYR A 60 -10.51 -13.14 -3.60
CA TYR A 60 -11.13 -13.15 -4.93
C TYR A 60 -10.65 -14.31 -5.82
N ASN A 61 -9.45 -14.83 -5.56
CA ASN A 61 -8.92 -15.99 -6.28
C ASN A 61 -9.45 -17.33 -5.75
N LEU A 62 -10.02 -17.39 -4.53
CA LEU A 62 -10.59 -18.60 -3.97
C LEU A 62 -11.76 -19.11 -4.84
N PRO A 63 -12.03 -20.42 -4.88
CA PRO A 63 -13.25 -20.95 -5.49
C PRO A 63 -14.49 -20.37 -4.78
N SER A 64 -15.43 -19.79 -5.55
CA SER A 64 -16.68 -19.26 -4.98
C SER A 64 -17.41 -20.36 -4.22
N ARG A 65 -17.64 -20.16 -2.91
CA ARG A 65 -18.38 -21.10 -2.07
C ARG A 65 -19.90 -20.94 -2.19
N HIS A 66 -20.38 -19.86 -2.80
CA HIS A 66 -21.80 -19.58 -2.97
C HIS A 66 -22.08 -19.02 -4.37
N SER A 67 -23.05 -19.63 -5.07
CA SER A 67 -23.50 -19.26 -6.42
C SER A 67 -24.35 -17.98 -6.48
N ASN A 68 -24.41 -17.19 -5.41
CA ASN A 68 -25.29 -16.03 -5.30
C ASN A 68 -24.55 -14.70 -5.13
N SER A 69 -23.22 -14.64 -5.28
CA SER A 69 -22.51 -13.36 -5.23
C SER A 69 -22.67 -12.60 -6.53
N SER A 70 -23.30 -11.43 -6.45
CA SER A 70 -23.35 -10.40 -7.48
C SER A 70 -21.97 -9.73 -7.65
N HIS A 71 -20.96 -10.53 -7.98
CA HIS A 71 -19.74 -9.99 -8.59
C HIS A 71 -19.99 -9.80 -10.08
N PRO A 72 -19.35 -8.81 -10.73
CA PRO A 72 -19.42 -8.68 -12.17
C PRO A 72 -18.68 -9.86 -12.80
N GLN A 73 -19.41 -10.95 -13.08
CA GLN A 73 -19.19 -11.63 -14.35
C GLN A 73 -19.32 -10.55 -15.42
N ALA A 74 -18.25 -10.37 -16.19
CA ALA A 74 -18.29 -9.48 -17.34
C ALA A 74 -19.58 -9.74 -18.12
N SER A 75 -20.33 -8.65 -18.33
CA SER A 75 -21.50 -8.51 -19.21
C SER A 75 -21.82 -9.75 -20.05
N THR A 76 -22.99 -10.32 -19.79
CA THR A 76 -23.65 -11.27 -20.69
C THR A 76 -23.90 -10.60 -22.04
N ASP A 77 -23.05 -10.89 -23.03
CA ASP A 77 -23.48 -10.89 -24.41
C ASP A 77 -24.27 -12.18 -24.64
N GLY A 78 -25.55 -12.02 -24.98
CA GLY A 78 -26.47 -13.11 -25.24
C GLY A 78 -26.01 -13.97 -26.41
N GLY A 79 -25.84 -15.26 -26.13
CA GLY A 79 -25.59 -16.28 -27.14
C GLY A 79 -25.66 -17.65 -26.50
N ALA A 80 -26.74 -18.38 -26.74
CA ALA A 80 -26.86 -19.78 -26.35
C ALA A 80 -25.72 -20.60 -26.96
N GLY A 81 -24.85 -21.16 -26.13
CA GLY A 81 -23.77 -22.05 -26.55
C GLY A 81 -22.73 -22.23 -25.45
N GLY A 82 -22.67 -23.44 -24.87
CA GLY A 82 -21.75 -23.76 -23.78
C GLY A 82 -20.28 -23.58 -24.18
N ILE A 83 -19.62 -22.58 -23.59
CA ILE A 83 -18.17 -22.43 -23.53
C ILE A 83 -17.85 -22.03 -22.09
N GLY A 84 -17.05 -22.83 -21.38
CA GLY A 84 -16.74 -22.62 -19.97
C GLY A 84 -16.22 -21.20 -19.71
N THR A 85 -16.90 -20.45 -18.83
CA THR A 85 -16.50 -19.10 -18.44
C THR A 85 -15.10 -19.15 -17.83
N LEU A 86 -14.11 -18.56 -18.52
CA LEU A 86 -12.74 -18.43 -18.02
C LEU A 86 -12.75 -17.68 -16.68
N LYS A 87 -12.21 -18.29 -15.61
CA LYS A 87 -12.17 -17.68 -14.28
C LYS A 87 -11.14 -16.54 -14.25
N THR A 88 -11.58 -15.33 -13.91
CA THR A 88 -10.68 -14.18 -13.71
C THR A 88 -9.65 -14.46 -12.61
N LYS A 89 -8.40 -14.04 -12.81
CA LYS A 89 -7.32 -14.10 -11.81
C LYS A 89 -6.98 -12.69 -11.31
N TYR A 90 -6.87 -12.53 -9.99
CA TYR A 90 -6.52 -11.26 -9.36
C TYR A 90 -5.05 -11.28 -8.93
N VAL A 91 -4.27 -10.29 -9.35
CA VAL A 91 -2.82 -10.24 -9.15
C VAL A 91 -2.47 -9.02 -8.29
N PRO A 92 -2.04 -9.20 -7.02
CA PRO A 92 -1.53 -8.11 -6.21
C PRO A 92 -0.19 -7.61 -6.78
N VAL A 93 -0.08 -6.31 -7.00
CA VAL A 93 1.14 -5.66 -7.48
C VAL A 93 1.47 -4.47 -6.58
N LEU A 94 2.71 -4.40 -6.09
CA LEU A 94 3.22 -3.22 -5.42
C LEU A 94 3.58 -2.15 -6.45
N ASN A 95 3.07 -0.95 -6.23
CA ASN A 95 3.30 0.22 -7.06
C ASN A 95 4.68 0.85 -6.82
N LEU A 96 5.71 0.07 -7.11
CA LEU A 96 7.11 0.40 -6.91
C LEU A 96 7.86 0.18 -8.23
N PRO A 97 7.96 1.19 -9.09
CA PRO A 97 8.57 1.06 -10.42
C PRO A 97 10.10 1.02 -10.39
N ALA A 98 10.72 1.45 -9.29
CA ALA A 98 12.18 1.47 -9.10
C ALA A 98 12.69 0.41 -8.10
N VAL A 99 11.80 -0.28 -7.37
CA VAL A 99 12.17 -1.22 -6.31
C VAL A 99 11.68 -2.62 -6.66
N LYS A 100 12.62 -3.56 -6.78
CA LYS A 100 12.34 -4.99 -7.00
C LYS A 100 12.02 -5.70 -5.69
N ALA A 101 11.41 -6.88 -5.79
CA ALA A 101 11.00 -7.65 -4.62
C ALA A 101 12.17 -8.06 -3.70
N ASP A 102 13.36 -8.29 -4.26
CA ASP A 102 14.58 -8.66 -3.52
C ASP A 102 15.16 -7.52 -2.66
N GLU A 103 14.86 -6.27 -3.00
CA GLU A 103 15.28 -5.08 -2.23
C GLU A 103 14.30 -4.71 -1.10
N LEU A 104 13.10 -5.32 -1.06
CA LEU A 104 12.06 -4.95 -0.11
C LEU A 104 12.47 -5.15 1.34
N TRP A 105 13.32 -6.14 1.66
CA TRP A 105 13.75 -6.34 3.05
C TRP A 105 14.55 -5.15 3.57
N ARG A 106 15.44 -4.59 2.73
CA ARG A 106 16.23 -3.41 3.08
C ARG A 106 15.34 -2.16 3.16
N LEU A 107 14.45 -1.99 2.19
CA LEU A 107 13.66 -0.76 2.02
C LEU A 107 12.38 -0.70 2.85
N ARG A 108 11.83 -1.86 3.22
CA ARG A 108 10.55 -2.07 3.93
C ARG A 108 10.64 -3.30 4.86
N PRO A 109 11.61 -3.38 5.80
CA PRO A 109 11.77 -4.54 6.68
C PRO A 109 10.51 -4.86 7.49
N GLU A 110 9.65 -3.87 7.75
CA GLU A 110 8.35 -4.08 8.38
C GLU A 110 7.42 -5.02 7.60
N PHE A 111 7.57 -5.14 6.27
CA PHE A 111 6.80 -6.12 5.47
C PHE A 111 7.26 -7.52 5.77
N GLY A 112 8.58 -7.73 5.79
CA GLY A 112 9.15 -9.02 6.11
C GLY A 112 8.86 -9.44 7.56
N VAL A 113 8.89 -8.51 8.52
CA VAL A 113 8.46 -8.78 9.90
C VAL A 113 6.99 -9.17 9.96
N ALA A 114 6.09 -8.42 9.30
CA ALA A 114 4.66 -8.77 9.26
C ALA A 114 4.41 -10.16 8.64
N LEU A 115 5.09 -10.49 7.54
CA LEU A 115 5.01 -11.79 6.88
C LEU A 115 5.53 -12.93 7.78
N ARG A 116 6.67 -12.74 8.44
CA ARG A 116 7.23 -13.72 9.40
C ARG A 116 6.28 -14.05 10.53
N TRP A 117 5.71 -13.01 11.14
CA TRP A 117 4.70 -13.20 12.17
C TRP A 117 3.45 -13.91 11.65
N ALA A 118 3.01 -13.59 10.43
CA ALA A 118 1.88 -14.24 9.79
C ALA A 118 2.11 -15.76 9.65
N VAL A 119 3.25 -16.17 9.10
CA VAL A 119 3.58 -17.60 8.85
C VAL A 119 4.11 -18.34 10.08
N GLY A 120 4.27 -17.67 11.22
CA GLY A 120 4.71 -18.29 12.48
C GLY A 120 6.24 -18.42 12.64
N GLU A 121 7.03 -17.75 11.81
CA GLU A 121 8.48 -17.67 11.91
C GLU A 121 8.88 -16.53 12.88
N ILE A 122 8.69 -16.73 14.19
CA ILE A 122 9.08 -15.73 15.20
C ILE A 122 10.61 -15.81 15.42
N PRO A 123 11.37 -14.72 15.25
CA PRO A 123 12.79 -14.72 15.58
C PRO A 123 12.99 -14.96 17.09
N THR A 124 13.72 -16.02 17.44
CA THR A 124 14.21 -16.23 18.80
C THR A 124 15.33 -15.22 19.08
N GLY A 125 15.00 -14.04 19.60
CA GLY A 125 15.99 -13.10 20.13
C GLY A 125 15.88 -11.68 19.58
N THR A 126 14.94 -10.90 20.09
CA THR A 126 14.94 -9.43 19.96
C THR A 126 15.41 -8.81 21.28
N GLY A 127 16.69 -8.98 21.60
CA GLY A 127 17.39 -8.19 22.62
C GLY A 127 18.27 -7.13 21.95
N PRO A 128 18.49 -5.95 22.57
CA PRO A 128 19.42 -4.97 22.05
C PRO A 128 20.85 -5.52 22.19
N GLY A 129 21.39 -6.10 21.12
CA GLY A 129 22.74 -6.69 21.09
C GLY A 129 22.86 -8.05 20.40
N ALA A 130 21.90 -8.48 19.57
CA ALA A 130 22.07 -9.70 18.77
C ALA A 130 23.12 -9.47 17.67
N ASP A 131 24.20 -10.26 17.72
CA ASP A 131 25.34 -10.22 16.80
C ASP A 131 24.93 -10.33 15.32
N GLU A 132 25.68 -9.65 14.45
CA GLU A 132 25.59 -9.62 12.97
C GLU A 132 25.87 -10.98 12.28
N GLN A 133 25.61 -12.10 12.94
CA GLN A 133 25.81 -13.46 12.41
C GLN A 133 24.49 -14.24 12.32
N SER A 134 23.60 -13.79 11.44
CA SER A 134 22.78 -14.73 10.65
C SER A 134 22.40 -14.10 9.31
N LYS A 135 23.22 -14.34 8.29
CA LYS A 135 22.90 -13.99 6.90
C LYS A 135 21.61 -14.67 6.39
N ASP A 136 21.12 -15.68 7.10
CA ASP A 136 19.86 -16.37 6.81
C ASP A 136 18.63 -15.71 7.48
N ALA A 137 18.82 -14.79 8.43
CA ALA A 137 17.72 -14.02 9.03
C ALA A 137 17.29 -12.81 8.18
N GLU A 138 17.87 -12.62 6.98
CA GLU A 138 17.59 -11.49 6.09
C GLU A 138 16.65 -11.81 4.94
N LYS A 139 16.39 -13.10 4.62
CA LYS A 139 15.55 -13.47 3.48
C LYS A 139 14.20 -14.01 3.93
N VAL A 140 13.16 -13.21 3.78
CA VAL A 140 11.77 -13.68 3.89
C VAL A 140 11.34 -14.11 2.49
N LYS A 141 11.31 -15.41 2.22
CA LYS A 141 10.97 -15.95 0.90
C LYS A 141 9.65 -15.35 0.35
N GLN A 142 8.66 -15.17 1.23
CA GLN A 142 7.36 -14.62 0.89
C GLN A 142 7.46 -13.17 0.39
N LEU A 143 8.48 -12.43 0.82
CA LEU A 143 8.76 -11.07 0.36
C LEU A 143 9.33 -11.09 -1.07
N GLU A 144 10.22 -12.04 -1.38
CA GLU A 144 10.74 -12.26 -2.75
C GLU A 144 9.64 -12.76 -3.71
N ASP A 145 8.62 -13.46 -3.17
CA ASP A 145 7.45 -13.91 -3.92
C ASP A 145 6.44 -12.78 -4.20
N MET A 146 6.64 -11.58 -3.68
CA MET A 146 5.82 -10.41 -4.04
C MET A 146 6.10 -9.97 -5.48
N ILE A 147 5.19 -9.20 -6.07
CA ILE A 147 5.35 -8.67 -7.44
C ILE A 147 5.37 -7.15 -7.35
N THR A 148 6.45 -6.53 -7.81
CA THR A 148 6.52 -5.07 -7.96
C THR A 148 6.39 -4.66 -9.43
N VAL A 149 6.07 -3.39 -9.67
CA VAL A 149 6.15 -2.81 -11.03
C VAL A 149 7.57 -2.95 -11.59
N ALA A 150 8.61 -2.77 -10.77
CA ALA A 150 10.00 -2.94 -11.21
C ALA A 150 10.31 -4.38 -11.67
N ASP A 151 9.78 -5.40 -10.99
CA ASP A 151 9.93 -6.79 -11.42
C ASP A 151 9.35 -6.98 -12.83
N ILE A 152 8.11 -6.52 -13.04
CA ILE A 152 7.39 -6.62 -14.33
C ILE A 152 8.12 -5.85 -15.45
N LYS A 153 8.61 -4.63 -15.15
CA LYS A 153 9.39 -3.83 -16.11
C LYS A 153 10.68 -4.54 -16.51
N SER A 154 11.33 -5.21 -15.56
CA SER A 154 12.64 -5.84 -15.79
C SER A 154 12.58 -7.19 -16.52
N ASP A 155 11.41 -7.84 -16.58
CA ASP A 155 11.22 -9.09 -17.31
C ASP A 155 10.32 -8.89 -18.53
N SER A 156 10.95 -8.85 -19.72
CA SER A 156 10.24 -8.76 -21.00
C SER A 156 9.30 -9.94 -21.29
N ASN A 157 9.45 -11.07 -20.59
CA ASN A 157 8.56 -12.22 -20.70
C ASN A 157 7.36 -12.13 -19.77
N SER A 158 7.31 -11.15 -18.85
CA SER A 158 6.16 -10.95 -17.99
C SER A 158 4.90 -10.75 -18.82
N VAL A 159 3.81 -11.39 -18.42
CA VAL A 159 2.50 -11.23 -19.08
C VAL A 159 1.96 -9.79 -18.98
N PHE A 160 2.50 -8.97 -18.08
CA PHE A 160 2.14 -7.58 -17.89
C PHE A 160 3.23 -6.59 -18.34
N HIS A 161 4.30 -7.05 -19.00
CA HIS A 161 5.44 -6.20 -19.38
C HIS A 161 4.99 -4.97 -20.19
N SER A 162 4.15 -5.16 -21.20
CA SER A 162 3.66 -4.08 -22.06
C SER A 162 2.82 -3.02 -21.33
N VAL A 163 2.23 -3.36 -20.17
CA VAL A 163 1.44 -2.43 -19.36
C VAL A 163 2.36 -1.37 -18.74
N PHE A 164 3.54 -1.77 -18.27
CA PHE A 164 4.46 -0.92 -17.50
C PHE A 164 5.75 -0.56 -18.23
N ALA A 165 5.99 -1.09 -19.43
CA ALA A 165 7.16 -0.75 -20.23
C ALA A 165 7.25 0.76 -20.50
N ASP A 166 8.45 1.32 -20.40
CA ASP A 166 8.66 2.73 -20.74
C ASP A 166 8.26 2.96 -22.20
N SER A 167 7.40 3.96 -22.43
CA SER A 167 7.04 4.34 -23.81
C SER A 167 8.34 4.67 -24.54
N ALA A 168 8.65 3.96 -25.63
CA ALA A 168 9.84 4.23 -26.40
C ALA A 168 9.85 5.72 -26.76
N HIS A 169 10.78 6.49 -26.17
CA HIS A 169 11.06 7.83 -26.62
C HIS A 169 11.34 7.71 -28.13
N LYS A 170 10.55 8.39 -28.96
CA LYS A 170 10.97 8.74 -30.31
C LYS A 170 12.20 9.64 -30.17
N ALA A 171 13.35 9.04 -29.94
CA ALA A 171 14.62 9.73 -29.88
C ALA A 171 14.97 10.17 -31.32
N ALA A 172 15.06 11.48 -31.46
CA ALA A 172 15.92 12.28 -32.35
C ALA A 172 16.24 11.74 -33.76
N GLY A 173 15.96 12.59 -34.74
CA GLY A 173 16.26 12.38 -36.15
C GLY A 173 17.70 11.98 -36.45
N SER A 174 17.83 10.94 -37.27
CA SER A 174 18.94 10.84 -38.21
C SER A 174 18.60 11.72 -39.41
N GLN A 175 19.09 12.95 -39.41
CA GLN A 175 19.41 13.62 -40.67
C GLN A 175 20.57 12.85 -41.30
N THR A 176 20.27 12.01 -42.27
CA THR A 176 21.25 11.61 -43.29
C THR A 176 20.82 12.27 -44.59
N SER A 177 21.45 13.41 -44.87
CA SER A 177 21.54 13.89 -46.25
C SER A 177 22.48 12.94 -47.00
N ILE A 178 22.08 12.42 -48.15
CA ILE A 178 22.84 12.46 -49.41
C ILE A 178 22.02 11.79 -50.55
N GLN A 179 21.90 12.57 -51.62
CA GLN A 179 21.72 12.28 -53.05
C GLN A 179 20.42 11.69 -53.62
N ALA A 180 19.83 12.53 -54.47
CA ALA A 180 18.89 12.22 -55.52
C ALA A 180 19.48 11.28 -56.58
N GLY A 181 18.65 10.34 -57.05
CA GLY A 181 18.93 9.51 -58.22
C GLY A 181 17.86 8.46 -58.52
N SER A 182 16.93 8.83 -59.41
CA SER A 182 16.24 7.97 -60.41
C SER A 182 15.36 6.76 -59.99
N THR A 183 14.05 6.94 -60.23
CA THR A 183 13.08 6.02 -60.87
C THR A 183 12.99 4.54 -60.45
N GLY A 184 11.83 4.14 -59.92
CA GLY A 184 11.38 2.74 -59.95
C GLY A 184 10.20 2.46 -59.00
N SER A 185 9.03 2.21 -59.58
CA SER A 185 7.80 1.76 -58.93
C SER A 185 7.96 0.48 -58.10
N THR A 186 7.28 0.37 -56.96
CA THR A 186 6.20 -0.60 -56.71
C THR A 186 5.54 -0.36 -55.35
N ASP A 187 4.21 -0.42 -55.36
CA ASP A 187 3.32 -0.34 -54.22
C ASP A 187 3.56 -1.49 -53.23
N ALA A 188 3.79 -1.15 -51.97
CA ALA A 188 3.58 -2.06 -50.84
C ALA A 188 3.14 -1.23 -49.64
N ALA A 189 1.86 -0.86 -49.64
CA ALA A 189 1.19 -0.32 -48.47
C ALA A 189 1.14 -1.41 -47.39
N SER A 190 2.15 -1.45 -46.51
CA SER A 190 2.06 -2.19 -45.26
C SER A 190 1.16 -1.40 -44.32
N SER A 191 -0.14 -1.65 -44.42
CA SER A 191 -1.12 -1.28 -43.41
C SER A 191 -0.71 -1.92 -42.08
N GLN A 192 0.01 -1.17 -41.24
CA GLN A 192 0.17 -1.49 -39.83
C GLN A 192 -1.20 -1.36 -39.18
N SER A 193 -1.92 -2.48 -39.14
CA SER A 193 -3.08 -2.68 -38.30
C SER A 193 -2.65 -2.44 -36.85
N GLN A 194 -2.91 -1.23 -36.34
CA GLN A 194 -2.87 -0.95 -34.91
C GLN A 194 -3.97 -1.78 -34.25
N THR A 195 -3.65 -3.01 -33.85
CA THR A 195 -4.51 -3.79 -32.97
C THR A 195 -4.51 -3.06 -31.62
N GLN A 196 -5.53 -2.24 -31.37
CA GLN A 196 -5.76 -1.63 -30.06
C GLN A 196 -5.96 -2.78 -29.05
N THR A 197 -4.92 -3.06 -28.27
CA THR A 197 -5.01 -3.98 -27.13
C THR A 197 -5.92 -3.35 -26.09
N GLN A 198 -6.96 -4.08 -25.66
CA GLN A 198 -7.86 -3.62 -24.61
C GLN A 198 -7.06 -3.27 -23.33
N PRO A 199 -7.40 -2.16 -22.63
CA PRO A 199 -6.71 -1.79 -21.40
C PRO A 199 -6.78 -2.88 -20.32
N GLN A 200 -5.69 -3.06 -19.60
CA GLN A 200 -5.58 -4.03 -18.50
C GLN A 200 -6.49 -3.59 -17.34
N SER A 201 -7.35 -4.50 -16.87
CA SER A 201 -8.24 -4.22 -15.74
C SER A 201 -7.45 -4.05 -14.44
N LEU A 202 -7.83 -3.03 -13.66
CA LEU A 202 -7.16 -2.59 -12.45
C LEU A 202 -8.19 -2.32 -11.33
N LEU A 203 -7.93 -2.85 -10.14
CA LEU A 203 -8.67 -2.57 -8.91
C LEU A 203 -7.73 -1.83 -7.96
N LEU A 204 -8.15 -0.68 -7.45
CA LEU A 204 -7.35 0.16 -6.56
C LEU A 204 -7.65 -0.16 -5.10
N VAL A 205 -6.62 -0.23 -4.29
CA VAL A 205 -6.77 -0.25 -2.83
C VAL A 205 -5.95 0.89 -2.22
N ASP A 206 -6.44 1.48 -1.14
CA ASP A 206 -5.74 2.54 -0.40
C ASP A 206 -5.41 3.81 -1.24
N HIS A 207 -6.11 3.95 -2.38
CA HIS A 207 -6.29 5.16 -3.15
C HIS A 207 -7.45 4.97 -4.14
N ASN A 208 -7.97 6.09 -4.66
CA ASN A 208 -9.07 6.09 -5.63
C ASN A 208 -8.74 6.86 -6.93
N ALA A 209 -7.48 7.30 -7.10
CA ALA A 209 -6.94 7.80 -8.35
C ALA A 209 -5.59 7.12 -8.63
N PRO A 210 -5.45 6.37 -9.74
CA PRO A 210 -4.22 5.66 -10.04
C PRO A 210 -3.10 6.64 -10.35
N SER A 211 -1.96 6.45 -9.70
CA SER A 211 -0.73 7.17 -9.97
C SER A 211 0.39 6.14 -9.98
N ILE A 212 1.24 6.12 -11.00
CA ILE A 212 2.39 5.21 -11.09
C ILE A 212 3.61 6.08 -11.39
N PRO A 213 4.62 6.14 -10.50
CA PRO A 213 5.78 6.99 -10.74
C PRO A 213 6.45 6.68 -12.08
N GLY A 214 6.77 7.73 -12.84
CA GLY A 214 7.33 7.62 -14.19
C GLY A 214 6.31 7.35 -15.31
N MET A 215 5.01 7.27 -15.02
CA MET A 215 3.96 7.16 -16.04
C MET A 215 3.05 8.39 -16.03
N SER A 216 2.78 8.95 -17.21
CA SER A 216 1.82 10.05 -17.34
C SER A 216 0.38 9.57 -17.16
N ASP A 217 -0.49 10.48 -16.77
CA ASP A 217 -1.91 10.30 -16.60
C ASP A 217 -2.60 9.75 -17.88
N GLU A 218 -2.18 10.25 -19.05
CA GLU A 218 -2.64 9.76 -20.37
C GLU A 218 -2.17 8.32 -20.62
N THR A 219 -0.93 8.01 -20.25
CA THR A 219 -0.37 6.67 -20.40
C THR A 219 -1.14 5.68 -19.53
N ILE A 220 -1.40 6.03 -18.26
CA ILE A 220 -2.20 5.23 -17.34
C ILE A 220 -3.59 4.98 -17.93
N ARG A 221 -4.32 6.04 -18.35
CA ARG A 221 -5.67 5.91 -18.95
C ARG A 221 -5.68 5.06 -20.24
N SER A 222 -4.61 5.09 -21.03
CA SER A 222 -4.53 4.32 -22.27
C SER A 222 -4.23 2.83 -22.05
N ARG A 223 -3.58 2.47 -20.95
CA ARG A 223 -3.10 1.09 -20.68
C ARG A 223 -3.87 0.37 -19.60
N LEU A 224 -4.50 1.10 -18.69
CA LEU A 224 -5.19 0.56 -17.51
C LEU A 224 -6.64 1.04 -17.49
N LYS A 225 -7.55 0.14 -17.13
CA LYS A 225 -8.96 0.45 -16.86
C LYS A 225 -9.25 0.18 -15.38
N VAL A 226 -9.53 1.23 -14.62
CA VAL A 226 -9.99 1.11 -13.24
C VAL A 226 -11.41 0.55 -13.24
N ILE A 227 -11.63 -0.56 -12.53
CA ILE A 227 -12.93 -1.26 -12.46
C ILE A 227 -13.55 -1.28 -11.07
N GLY A 228 -12.81 -0.82 -10.05
CA GLY A 228 -13.24 -0.81 -8.66
C GLY A 228 -12.18 -0.20 -7.75
N CYS A 229 -12.59 0.25 -6.58
CA CYS A 229 -11.71 0.70 -5.52
C CYS A 229 -12.25 0.37 -4.11
N ILE A 230 -11.33 0.19 -3.16
CA ILE A 230 -11.59 0.22 -1.72
C ILE A 230 -10.57 1.18 -1.11
N ASP A 231 -11.00 2.29 -0.52
CA ASP A 231 -10.12 3.35 -0.07
C ASP A 231 -10.70 4.12 1.13
N HIS A 232 -9.82 4.67 1.95
CA HIS A 232 -10.15 5.53 3.10
C HIS A 232 -9.71 7.00 2.95
N HIS A 233 -9.20 7.39 1.79
CA HIS A 233 -8.86 8.78 1.48
C HIS A 233 -10.08 9.55 0.94
N VAL A 234 -9.88 10.87 0.73
CA VAL A 234 -10.87 11.72 0.06
C VAL A 234 -11.05 11.23 -1.38
N ASP A 235 -12.30 11.23 -1.86
CA ASP A 235 -12.64 10.89 -3.23
C ASP A 235 -12.07 11.96 -4.20
N GLU A 236 -11.16 11.57 -5.07
CA GLU A 236 -10.54 12.42 -6.11
C GLU A 236 -11.41 12.46 -7.38
N GLY A 237 -12.53 11.74 -7.42
CA GLY A 237 -13.48 11.74 -8.54
C GLY A 237 -13.00 10.98 -9.78
N TYR A 238 -11.92 10.20 -9.67
CA TYR A 238 -11.37 9.42 -10.79
C TYR A 238 -12.15 8.11 -11.02
N VAL A 239 -12.52 7.39 -9.96
CA VAL A 239 -13.23 6.11 -10.09
C VAL A 239 -14.70 6.37 -10.41
N GLU A 240 -15.14 5.82 -11.54
CA GLU A 240 -16.53 5.84 -12.01
C GLU A 240 -17.53 5.38 -10.94
N GLN A 241 -18.74 5.96 -10.96
CA GLN A 241 -19.76 5.70 -9.94
C GLN A 241 -20.33 4.28 -9.98
N ASP A 242 -20.26 3.62 -11.13
CA ASP A 242 -20.73 2.24 -11.35
C ASP A 242 -19.63 1.18 -11.13
N ALA A 243 -18.42 1.60 -10.74
CA ALA A 243 -17.34 0.70 -10.41
C ALA A 243 -17.71 -0.25 -9.25
N SER A 244 -17.18 -1.48 -9.25
CA SER A 244 -17.59 -2.52 -8.31
C SER A 244 -16.42 -3.38 -7.82
N PRO A 245 -16.09 -3.38 -6.52
CA PRO A 245 -16.65 -2.47 -5.49
C PRO A 245 -16.21 -1.01 -5.73
N ARG A 246 -17.02 -0.05 -5.28
CA ARG A 246 -16.62 1.36 -5.11
C ARG A 246 -16.87 1.75 -3.65
N ILE A 247 -15.88 1.50 -2.79
CA ILE A 247 -15.95 1.75 -1.35
C ILE A 247 -14.95 2.85 -1.04
N ILE A 248 -15.41 4.09 -0.85
CA ILE A 248 -14.57 5.21 -0.45
C ILE A 248 -15.15 5.76 0.84
N THR A 249 -14.44 5.59 1.96
CA THR A 249 -14.94 5.97 3.29
C THR A 249 -13.84 6.62 4.11
N THR A 250 -13.90 7.95 4.23
CA THR A 250 -12.99 8.73 5.07
C THR A 250 -13.24 8.48 6.56
N GLY A 251 -12.27 8.85 7.40
CA GLY A 251 -12.38 8.71 8.86
C GLY A 251 -12.06 7.30 9.38
N ILE A 252 -11.52 6.43 8.52
CA ILE A 252 -11.07 5.09 8.87
C ILE A 252 -9.54 5.08 8.99
N GLY A 253 -9.03 4.44 10.05
CA GLY A 253 -7.60 4.38 10.34
C GLY A 253 -6.81 3.69 9.24
N SER A 254 -7.27 2.49 8.83
CA SER A 254 -6.63 1.64 7.82
C SER A 254 -7.61 1.19 6.73
N CYS A 255 -7.19 1.24 5.46
CA CYS A 255 -7.91 0.71 4.30
C CYS A 255 -8.08 -0.80 4.43
N THR A 256 -7.12 -1.49 5.06
CA THR A 256 -7.22 -2.92 5.36
C THR A 256 -8.46 -3.24 6.20
N SER A 257 -8.88 -2.35 7.12
CA SER A 257 -10.15 -2.50 7.85
C SER A 257 -11.36 -2.55 6.92
N LEU A 258 -11.39 -1.71 5.88
CA LEU A 258 -12.44 -1.71 4.85
C LEU A 258 -12.40 -2.96 3.98
N VAL A 259 -11.19 -3.43 3.61
CA VAL A 259 -11.02 -4.69 2.85
C VAL A 259 -11.52 -5.88 3.66
N VAL A 260 -11.17 -5.98 4.95
CA VAL A 260 -11.66 -7.04 5.84
C VAL A 260 -13.18 -6.99 5.97
N LYS A 261 -13.74 -5.80 6.18
CA LYS A 261 -15.19 -5.60 6.26
C LYS A 261 -15.88 -6.05 4.96
N HIS A 262 -15.39 -5.60 3.80
CA HIS A 262 -15.92 -5.99 2.49
C HIS A 262 -15.90 -7.50 2.30
N LEU A 263 -14.77 -8.15 2.54
CA LEU A 263 -14.62 -9.60 2.40
C LEU A 263 -15.55 -10.38 3.35
N ARG A 264 -15.79 -9.86 4.56
CA ARG A 264 -16.76 -10.41 5.51
C ARG A 264 -18.19 -10.24 5.02
N ASP A 265 -18.57 -9.04 4.59
CA ASP A 265 -19.92 -8.73 4.11
C ASP A 265 -20.28 -9.52 2.84
N GLN A 266 -19.29 -9.82 2.00
CA GLN A 266 -19.44 -10.70 0.83
C GLN A 266 -19.42 -12.21 1.18
N GLY A 267 -19.29 -12.59 2.45
CA GLY A 267 -19.21 -13.98 2.89
C GLY A 267 -17.96 -14.73 2.39
N MET A 268 -16.92 -13.99 1.96
CA MET A 268 -15.67 -14.57 1.46
C MET A 268 -14.71 -14.91 2.60
N TRP A 269 -14.69 -14.07 3.65
CA TRP A 269 -13.95 -14.36 4.87
C TRP A 269 -14.79 -15.29 5.76
N PRO A 270 -14.31 -16.49 6.15
CA PRO A 270 -15.03 -17.40 7.03
C PRO A 270 -15.45 -16.71 8.34
N THR A 271 -16.54 -17.15 8.98
CA THR A 271 -16.88 -16.67 10.33
C THR A 271 -16.15 -17.51 11.39
N PRO A 272 -15.65 -16.91 12.48
CA PRO A 272 -15.16 -17.68 13.63
C PRO A 272 -16.29 -18.58 14.16
N SER A 273 -16.03 -19.87 14.37
CA SER A 273 -17.02 -20.79 14.94
C SER A 273 -17.33 -20.40 16.39
N VAL A 274 -18.50 -19.78 16.61
CA VAL A 274 -19.07 -19.67 17.96
C VAL A 274 -19.75 -21.00 18.26
N ASN A 275 -19.28 -21.74 19.26
CA ASN A 275 -19.90 -22.98 19.71
C ASN A 275 -21.35 -22.73 20.13
N ASN A 276 -22.32 -22.89 19.22
CA ASN A 276 -23.74 -22.91 19.57
C ASN A 276 -24.17 -24.36 19.77
N THR A 277 -23.62 -25.01 20.79
CA THR A 277 -24.23 -26.21 21.36
C THR A 277 -25.38 -25.74 22.23
N ASN A 278 -26.56 -25.52 21.62
CA ASN A 278 -27.89 -25.63 22.22
C ASN A 278 -28.95 -25.09 21.23
N SER A 279 -29.35 -25.93 20.28
CA SER A 279 -30.68 -25.87 19.69
C SER A 279 -31.04 -27.31 19.30
N SER A 280 -31.56 -28.04 20.28
CA SER A 280 -32.46 -29.14 20.02
C SER A 280 -33.76 -28.55 19.49
N ASP A 281 -33.87 -28.41 18.18
CA ASP A 281 -35.19 -28.37 17.55
C ASP A 281 -35.16 -29.19 16.26
N HIS A 282 -36.20 -30.01 16.16
CA HIS A 282 -36.36 -31.14 15.25
C HIS A 282 -36.60 -30.72 13.78
N ASP A 283 -36.16 -31.60 12.89
CA ASP A 283 -36.66 -31.86 11.53
C ASP A 283 -36.46 -30.81 10.41
N VAL A 284 -35.32 -30.93 9.70
CA VAL A 284 -35.24 -30.69 8.24
C VAL A 284 -34.26 -31.72 7.62
N PRO A 285 -34.59 -32.41 6.51
CA PRO A 285 -33.73 -33.45 5.95
C PRO A 285 -32.47 -32.88 5.29
N SER A 286 -31.34 -33.46 5.69
CA SER A 286 -29.98 -33.19 5.22
C SER A 286 -29.83 -33.40 3.70
N THR A 287 -29.48 -32.34 2.97
CA THR A 287 -28.91 -32.44 1.64
C THR A 287 -27.42 -32.09 1.69
N ALA A 288 -26.60 -33.09 1.36
CA ALA A 288 -25.18 -33.02 1.01
C ALA A 288 -24.20 -32.48 2.07
N THR A 289 -24.00 -33.24 3.15
CA THR A 289 -22.78 -33.13 3.96
C THR A 289 -21.61 -33.78 3.21
N THR A 290 -20.83 -32.99 2.48
CA THR A 290 -19.49 -33.42 2.04
C THR A 290 -18.59 -33.50 3.26
N THR A 291 -18.19 -34.70 3.64
CA THR A 291 -17.27 -34.98 4.75
C THR A 291 -15.89 -34.38 4.42
N LEU A 292 -15.62 -33.17 4.91
CA LEU A 292 -14.26 -32.60 4.88
C LEU A 292 -13.37 -33.45 5.79
N THR A 293 -12.21 -33.88 5.29
CA THR A 293 -11.25 -34.61 6.11
C THR A 293 -10.69 -33.69 7.20
N THR A 294 -10.29 -34.25 8.35
CA THR A 294 -9.74 -33.48 9.48
C THR A 294 -8.50 -32.66 9.12
N GLN A 295 -7.75 -33.10 8.09
CA GLN A 295 -6.55 -32.43 7.59
C GLN A 295 -6.88 -31.20 6.71
N ASP A 296 -7.98 -31.23 5.96
CA ASP A 296 -8.44 -30.08 5.17
C ASP A 296 -8.97 -28.96 6.08
N ALA A 297 -9.67 -29.34 7.15
CA ALA A 297 -10.16 -28.41 8.16
C ALA A 297 -8.99 -27.71 8.89
N SER A 298 -7.96 -28.46 9.32
CA SER A 298 -6.80 -27.88 10.02
C SER A 298 -5.96 -26.95 9.14
N THR A 299 -5.77 -27.31 7.87
CA THR A 299 -5.03 -26.46 6.89
C THR A 299 -5.77 -25.15 6.59
N ASN A 300 -7.11 -25.20 6.54
CA ASN A 300 -7.93 -24.00 6.38
C ASN A 300 -7.82 -23.07 7.61
N VAL A 301 -7.75 -23.63 8.82
CA VAL A 301 -7.56 -22.85 10.06
C VAL A 301 -6.18 -22.19 10.10
N ALA A 302 -5.11 -22.91 9.76
CA ALA A 302 -3.78 -22.30 9.71
C ALA A 302 -3.72 -21.14 8.70
N SER A 303 -4.28 -21.34 7.51
CA SER A 303 -4.30 -20.30 6.46
C SER A 303 -5.09 -19.05 6.88
N ILE A 304 -6.24 -19.22 7.56
CA ILE A 304 -7.00 -18.05 8.04
C ILE A 304 -6.28 -17.32 9.18
N GLN A 305 -5.53 -18.03 10.01
CA GLN A 305 -4.69 -17.42 11.06
C GLN A 305 -3.53 -16.62 10.45
N GLU A 306 -2.87 -17.14 9.41
CA GLU A 306 -1.84 -16.40 8.66
C GLU A 306 -2.40 -15.08 8.10
N LEU A 307 -3.54 -15.15 7.40
CA LEU A 307 -4.19 -13.98 6.82
C LEU A 307 -4.69 -13.00 7.88
N SER A 308 -5.16 -13.50 9.03
CA SER A 308 -5.63 -12.67 10.13
C SER A 308 -4.48 -11.87 10.75
N LYS A 309 -3.35 -12.51 11.01
CA LYS A 309 -2.14 -11.84 11.49
C LYS A 309 -1.63 -10.82 10.46
N LEU A 310 -1.60 -11.17 9.17
CA LEU A 310 -1.18 -10.24 8.13
C LEU A 310 -2.10 -9.01 8.08
N ALA A 311 -3.42 -9.20 8.13
CA ALA A 311 -4.41 -8.12 8.14
C ALA A 311 -4.28 -7.20 9.37
N LEU A 312 -3.92 -7.74 10.53
CA LEU A 312 -3.71 -6.96 11.75
C LEU A 312 -2.52 -6.00 11.64
N ALA A 313 -1.50 -6.30 10.83
CA ALA A 313 -0.28 -5.48 10.71
C ALA A 313 -0.58 -4.00 10.36
N PRO A 314 -1.17 -3.67 9.20
CA PRO A 314 -1.46 -2.28 8.84
C PRO A 314 -2.46 -1.64 9.78
N ILE A 315 -3.53 -2.35 10.17
CA ILE A 315 -4.57 -1.81 11.05
C ILE A 315 -3.96 -1.35 12.37
N LEU A 316 -3.10 -2.16 13.00
CA LEU A 316 -2.46 -1.79 14.25
C LEU A 316 -1.40 -0.70 14.06
N ILE A 317 -0.65 -0.70 12.95
CA ILE A 317 0.35 0.34 12.69
C ILE A 317 -0.31 1.72 12.49
N ASP A 318 -1.35 1.80 11.66
CA ASP A 318 -1.97 3.08 11.32
C ASP A 318 -2.84 3.63 12.46
N THR A 319 -3.44 2.74 13.26
CA THR A 319 -4.23 3.11 14.44
C THR A 319 -3.41 3.30 15.70
N THR A 320 -2.08 3.14 15.65
CA THR A 320 -1.21 3.17 16.84
C THR A 320 -1.70 2.18 17.91
N ASN A 321 -1.85 0.90 17.53
CA ASN A 321 -2.40 -0.17 18.36
C ASN A 321 -3.78 0.19 18.95
N LEU A 322 -4.69 0.72 18.11
CA LEU A 322 -6.04 1.18 18.47
C LEU A 322 -6.12 2.35 19.47
N THR A 323 -5.01 3.03 19.74
CA THR A 323 -4.94 4.20 20.65
C THR A 323 -5.06 5.54 19.91
N GLY A 324 -5.05 5.52 18.57
CA GLY A 324 -5.27 6.70 17.74
C GLY A 324 -6.59 7.40 18.08
N LYS A 325 -6.59 8.74 17.95
CA LYS A 325 -7.76 9.60 18.20
C LYS A 325 -8.24 10.22 16.88
N GLY A 326 -9.52 10.59 16.82
CA GLY A 326 -10.15 11.14 15.62
C GLY A 326 -10.08 10.14 14.46
N ASP A 327 -9.80 10.63 13.26
CA ASP A 327 -9.75 9.84 12.01
C ASP A 327 -8.64 8.78 11.96
N LYS A 328 -7.79 8.68 13.00
CA LYS A 328 -6.72 7.66 13.10
C LYS A 328 -7.21 6.31 13.58
N CYS A 329 -8.36 6.22 14.26
CA CYS A 329 -8.91 4.94 14.71
C CYS A 329 -10.42 5.05 14.89
N SER A 330 -11.16 4.43 13.98
CA SER A 330 -12.61 4.35 13.97
C SER A 330 -13.12 3.08 14.67
N ASP A 331 -14.43 2.98 14.85
CA ASP A 331 -15.09 1.74 15.29
C ASP A 331 -14.92 0.61 14.26
N THR A 332 -14.90 0.92 12.96
CA THR A 332 -14.62 -0.05 11.90
C THR A 332 -13.24 -0.71 12.10
N ASP A 333 -12.22 0.04 12.52
CA ASP A 333 -10.90 -0.52 12.80
C ASP A 333 -10.94 -1.45 14.03
N ARG A 334 -11.67 -1.05 15.08
CA ARG A 334 -11.84 -1.86 16.31
C ARG A 334 -12.59 -3.15 16.03
N GLU A 335 -13.66 -3.08 15.24
CA GLU A 335 -14.44 -4.24 14.80
C GLU A 335 -13.63 -5.18 13.93
N ALA A 336 -12.84 -4.65 12.99
CA ALA A 336 -11.94 -5.45 12.16
C ALA A 336 -10.90 -6.17 13.02
N VAL A 337 -10.23 -5.48 13.95
CA VAL A 337 -9.27 -6.12 14.88
C VAL A 337 -9.95 -7.20 15.72
N ALA A 338 -11.10 -6.91 16.34
CA ALA A 338 -11.82 -7.88 17.16
C ALA A 338 -12.20 -9.14 16.36
N PHE A 339 -12.65 -8.96 15.12
CA PHE A 339 -12.96 -10.06 14.21
C PHE A 339 -11.73 -10.91 13.87
N LEU A 340 -10.59 -10.28 13.56
CA LEU A 340 -9.35 -10.98 13.20
C LEU A 340 -8.74 -11.71 14.41
N GLU A 341 -8.75 -11.11 15.60
CA GLU A 341 -8.24 -11.72 16.84
C GLU A 341 -9.06 -12.94 17.30
N ALA A 342 -10.34 -13.03 16.89
CA ALA A 342 -11.17 -14.20 17.17
C ALA A 342 -10.66 -15.50 16.52
N PHE A 343 -9.86 -15.41 15.45
CA PHE A 343 -9.19 -16.57 14.84
C PHE A 343 -7.90 -16.99 15.56
N LEU A 344 -7.37 -16.10 16.42
CA LEU A 344 -6.06 -16.26 17.06
C LEU A 344 -6.18 -16.67 18.53
N SER A 345 -7.38 -16.55 19.11
CA SER A 345 -7.65 -16.93 20.49
C SER A 345 -7.93 -18.44 20.60
N PRO A 346 -7.41 -19.14 21.64
CA PRO A 346 -7.82 -20.51 21.90
C PRO A 346 -9.32 -20.55 22.26
N PRO A 347 -10.04 -21.63 21.93
CA PRO A 347 -11.43 -21.78 22.34
C PRO A 347 -11.50 -21.71 23.87
N SER A 348 -12.16 -20.68 24.40
CA SER A 348 -12.32 -20.51 25.83
C SER A 348 -13.18 -21.64 26.38
N THR A 349 -12.58 -22.50 27.21
CA THR A 349 -13.32 -23.41 28.08
C THR A 349 -14.14 -22.55 29.03
N GLN A 350 -15.44 -22.45 28.81
CA GLN A 350 -16.35 -21.78 29.74
C GLN A 350 -16.29 -22.49 31.10
N HIS A 351 -15.49 -21.99 32.03
CA HIS A 351 -15.70 -22.28 33.44
C HIS A 351 -16.87 -21.41 33.90
N SER A 352 -18.03 -22.05 33.98
CA SER A 352 -19.22 -21.53 34.66
C SER A 352 -18.82 -21.08 36.07
N GLN A 353 -18.78 -19.78 36.30
CA GLN A 353 -18.73 -19.23 37.66
C GLN A 353 -20.13 -19.34 38.25
N THR A 354 -20.43 -20.48 38.87
CA THR A 354 -21.47 -20.54 39.89
C THR A 354 -21.00 -19.70 41.08
N LYS A 355 -21.74 -18.62 41.34
CA LYS A 355 -21.67 -17.86 42.60
C LYS A 355 -21.99 -18.80 43.75
N ASP A 356 -21.06 -18.99 44.70
CA ASP A 356 -21.43 -19.30 46.08
C ASP A 356 -20.43 -18.71 47.10
N VAL A 357 -21.04 -17.87 47.94
CA VAL A 357 -20.83 -17.50 49.36
C VAL A 357 -19.45 -17.70 50.06
N LYS A 358 -19.09 -16.63 50.78
CA LYS A 358 -17.98 -16.40 51.73
C LYS A 358 -17.82 -17.46 52.83
N THR A 359 -16.57 -17.75 53.24
CA THR A 359 -16.11 -17.77 54.66
C THR A 359 -14.57 -17.67 54.78
N ASN A 360 -14.11 -17.15 55.92
CA ASN A 360 -12.76 -16.70 56.28
C ASN A 360 -11.69 -17.78 56.56
N ALA A 361 -10.43 -17.35 56.42
CA ALA A 361 -9.22 -17.61 57.23
C ALA A 361 -8.64 -19.04 57.36
N HIS A 362 -7.41 -19.26 56.87
CA HIS A 362 -6.16 -19.34 57.65
C HIS A 362 -4.99 -19.85 56.78
N ALA A 363 -3.77 -19.42 57.13
CA ALA A 363 -2.51 -19.78 56.50
C ALA A 363 -2.15 -21.25 56.70
N ASP A 364 -1.63 -21.93 55.66
CA ASP A 364 -0.56 -22.92 55.84
C ASP A 364 0.23 -23.13 54.54
N THR A 365 1.55 -23.18 54.70
CA THR A 365 2.60 -23.37 53.70
C THR A 365 2.77 -24.86 53.38
N ARG A 366 2.51 -25.30 52.13
CA ARG A 366 3.13 -26.52 51.56
C ARG A 366 3.36 -26.37 50.06
N GLU A 367 4.61 -26.53 49.66
CA GLU A 367 5.09 -26.63 48.29
C GLU A 367 4.41 -27.78 47.54
N ALA A 368 3.93 -27.48 46.33
CA ALA A 368 3.50 -28.48 45.35
C ALA A 368 4.53 -28.51 44.19
N PRO A 369 4.82 -29.70 43.63
CA PRO A 369 5.88 -29.88 42.63
C PRO A 369 5.53 -29.15 41.31
N PRO A 370 6.54 -28.74 40.52
CA PRO A 370 6.30 -28.01 39.28
C PRO A 370 5.57 -28.93 38.29
N PRO A 371 4.48 -28.46 37.65
CA PRO A 371 3.91 -29.21 36.54
C PRO A 371 4.89 -29.19 35.37
N SER A 372 5.37 -30.38 35.04
CA SER A 372 6.16 -30.75 33.89
C SER A 372 5.62 -30.18 32.57
N ASP A 373 6.56 -29.72 31.74
CA ASP A 373 6.43 -29.33 30.34
C ASP A 373 5.22 -29.91 29.59
N LYS A 374 4.33 -29.01 29.18
CA LYS A 374 3.36 -29.26 28.10
C LYS A 374 3.55 -28.16 27.06
N THR A 375 4.24 -28.51 25.97
CA THR A 375 4.16 -27.91 24.62
C THR A 375 3.55 -26.50 24.58
N GLY A 376 4.40 -25.48 24.75
CA GLY A 376 4.00 -24.08 24.82
C GLY A 376 3.37 -23.58 23.53
N GLN A 377 2.04 -23.60 23.47
CA GLN A 377 1.27 -22.82 22.51
C GLN A 377 1.24 -21.39 23.05
N THR A 378 2.13 -20.53 22.55
CA THR A 378 2.19 -19.12 22.97
C THR A 378 0.87 -18.44 22.61
N SER A 379 0.21 -17.85 23.61
CA SER A 379 -1.00 -17.06 23.42
C SER A 379 -0.72 -15.87 22.48
N TRP A 380 -1.70 -15.49 21.65
CA TRP A 380 -1.63 -14.29 20.82
C TRP A 380 -1.33 -13.04 21.67
N ASP A 381 -0.25 -12.33 21.34
CA ASP A 381 0.13 -11.06 21.96
C ASP A 381 0.14 -9.94 20.92
N ARG A 382 -0.95 -9.18 20.89
CA ARG A 382 -1.12 -8.02 20.00
C ARG A 382 -0.03 -6.97 20.20
N THR A 383 0.40 -6.74 21.45
CA THR A 383 1.35 -5.67 21.77
C THR A 383 2.74 -6.03 21.30
N ALA A 384 3.18 -7.28 21.52
CA ALA A 384 4.45 -7.77 20.99
C ALA A 384 4.47 -7.72 19.45
N PHE A 385 3.39 -8.13 18.80
CA PHE A 385 3.23 -8.07 17.35
C PHE A 385 3.34 -6.63 16.81
N TYR A 386 2.58 -5.71 17.38
CA TYR A 386 2.63 -4.29 17.02
C TYR A 386 4.03 -3.69 17.23
N ASN A 387 4.66 -3.95 18.38
CA ASN A 387 5.97 -3.41 18.71
C ASN A 387 7.06 -3.91 17.76
N ALA A 388 7.03 -5.19 17.36
CA ALA A 388 7.99 -5.74 16.42
C ALA A 388 7.92 -5.02 15.06
N ILE A 389 6.72 -4.86 14.50
CA ILE A 389 6.51 -4.21 13.20
C ILE A 389 6.83 -2.71 13.29
N SER A 390 6.36 -2.03 14.33
CA SER A 390 6.61 -0.60 14.54
C SER A 390 8.10 -0.31 14.70
N THR A 391 8.84 -1.18 15.39
CA THR A 391 10.30 -1.04 15.56
C THR A 391 11.02 -1.21 14.23
N ALA A 392 10.65 -2.22 13.43
CA ALA A 392 11.22 -2.41 12.10
C ALA A 392 10.96 -1.19 11.20
N LYS A 393 9.73 -0.66 11.19
CA LYS A 393 9.35 0.54 10.41
C LYS A 393 10.11 1.79 10.84
N ALA A 394 10.36 1.95 12.14
CA ALA A 394 11.09 3.10 12.67
C ALA A 394 12.59 3.04 12.40
N ASN A 395 13.18 1.85 12.44
CA ASN A 395 14.61 1.63 12.27
C ASN A 395 15.03 1.49 10.80
N SER A 396 14.09 1.25 9.88
CA SER A 396 14.40 1.07 8.47
C SER A 396 15.06 2.29 7.84
N LEU A 397 14.79 3.52 8.33
CA LEU A 397 15.46 4.73 7.83
C LEU A 397 16.99 4.71 7.99
N ASN A 398 17.53 3.96 8.96
CA ASN A 398 18.98 3.84 9.12
C ASN A 398 19.64 3.09 7.95
N LEU A 399 18.86 2.33 7.16
CA LEU A 399 19.33 1.52 6.02
C LEU A 399 19.23 2.26 4.68
N LEU A 400 18.71 3.49 4.70
CA LEU A 400 18.34 4.25 3.51
C LEU A 400 19.29 5.41 3.30
N THR A 401 19.54 5.74 2.04
CA THR A 401 20.04 7.06 1.65
C THR A 401 19.00 8.14 1.95
N MET A 402 19.37 9.42 1.85
CA MET A 402 18.42 10.52 2.01
C MET A 402 17.35 10.52 0.90
N GLN A 403 17.74 10.26 -0.35
CA GLN A 403 16.80 10.13 -1.47
C GLN A 403 15.78 9.00 -1.22
N GLU A 404 16.23 7.82 -0.80
CA GLU A 404 15.34 6.70 -0.46
C GLU A 404 14.46 7.03 0.78
N THR A 405 14.99 7.77 1.74
CA THR A 405 14.25 8.23 2.92
C THR A 405 13.10 9.15 2.52
N PHE A 406 13.34 10.12 1.64
CA PHE A 406 12.32 11.02 1.14
C PHE A 406 11.27 10.27 0.31
N ASP A 407 11.68 9.30 -0.50
CA ASP A 407 10.78 8.55 -1.38
C ASP A 407 9.93 7.50 -0.66
N ARG A 408 10.34 7.09 0.55
CA ARG A 408 9.75 5.93 1.26
C ARG A 408 8.24 6.03 1.49
N ASP A 409 7.75 7.20 1.90
CA ASP A 409 6.32 7.46 2.08
C ASP A 409 5.98 8.82 1.46
N TYR A 410 6.24 8.86 0.15
CA TYR A 410 6.08 10.03 -0.70
C TYR A 410 4.76 9.98 -1.46
N LYS A 411 4.09 11.13 -1.57
CA LYS A 411 2.98 11.33 -2.51
C LYS A 411 3.22 12.61 -3.29
N VAL A 412 2.79 12.61 -4.55
CA VAL A 412 2.89 13.75 -5.47
C VAL A 412 1.55 13.96 -6.15
N TRP A 413 1.21 15.23 -6.36
CA TRP A 413 0.05 15.66 -7.13
C TRP A 413 0.49 16.75 -8.09
N GLN A 414 -0.24 16.91 -9.19
CA GLN A 414 -0.10 18.05 -10.08
C GLN A 414 -1.32 18.94 -9.94
N GLU A 415 -1.10 20.20 -9.58
CA GLU A 415 -2.14 21.17 -9.33
C GLU A 415 -2.04 22.38 -10.25
N ARG A 416 -3.17 22.79 -10.82
CA ARG A 416 -3.20 23.95 -11.72
C ARG A 416 -3.57 25.21 -10.94
N THR A 417 -2.72 26.23 -11.01
CA THR A 417 -2.98 27.55 -10.38
C THR A 417 -4.15 28.27 -11.06
N ARG A 418 -4.78 29.23 -10.38
CA ARG A 418 -5.92 29.98 -10.92
C ARG A 418 -5.42 31.16 -11.76
N THR A 419 -6.03 31.37 -12.93
CA THR A 419 -5.83 32.63 -13.68
C THR A 419 -6.59 33.78 -13.02
N GLN A 420 -5.90 34.82 -12.56
CA GLN A 420 -6.52 36.13 -12.31
C GLN A 420 -6.83 36.82 -13.66
N PRO A 421 -7.98 37.48 -13.84
CA PRO A 421 -8.35 38.12 -15.11
C PRO A 421 -7.57 39.40 -15.48
N THR A 422 -6.48 39.76 -14.80
CA THR A 422 -5.86 41.08 -14.95
C THR A 422 -4.46 41.01 -15.57
N SER A 423 -4.41 41.40 -16.84
CA SER A 423 -3.36 42.14 -17.61
C SER A 423 -1.84 41.93 -17.39
N SER A 424 -1.35 40.94 -16.64
CA SER A 424 0.10 40.65 -16.58
C SER A 424 0.38 39.14 -16.60
N SER A 425 0.51 38.62 -17.83
CA SER A 425 1.32 37.49 -18.33
C SER A 425 1.60 36.18 -17.56
N SER A 426 1.24 35.95 -16.30
CA SER A 426 1.35 34.61 -15.70
C SER A 426 0.04 33.84 -15.90
N GLY A 427 -0.03 33.07 -16.99
CA GLY A 427 -1.14 32.12 -17.21
C GLY A 427 -1.16 31.03 -16.14
N ALA A 428 -2.29 30.33 -16.01
CA ALA A 428 -2.39 29.16 -15.12
C ALA A 428 -1.27 28.17 -15.42
N LYS A 429 -0.57 27.75 -14.36
CA LYS A 429 0.61 26.90 -14.39
C LYS A 429 0.32 25.59 -13.66
N ASP A 430 0.81 24.49 -14.20
CA ASP A 430 0.73 23.19 -13.54
C ASP A 430 1.93 23.04 -12.59
N ILE A 431 1.66 22.82 -11.31
CA ILE A 431 2.63 22.77 -10.22
C ILE A 431 2.63 21.37 -9.63
N ASN A 432 3.79 20.73 -9.58
CA ASN A 432 3.95 19.47 -8.87
C ASN A 432 4.15 19.73 -7.37
N VAL A 433 3.26 19.19 -6.55
CA VAL A 433 3.27 19.30 -5.08
C VAL A 433 3.63 17.94 -4.50
N GLY A 434 4.81 17.83 -3.89
CA GLY A 434 5.30 16.60 -3.27
C GLY A 434 5.27 16.67 -1.74
N ILE A 435 4.96 15.57 -1.08
CA ILE A 435 5.03 15.45 0.38
C ILE A 435 5.61 14.10 0.83
N SER A 436 6.62 14.15 1.70
CA SER A 436 7.22 12.98 2.36
C SER A 436 6.78 12.89 3.82
N SER A 437 6.28 11.73 4.23
CA SER A 437 5.94 11.45 5.64
C SER A 437 7.03 10.61 6.31
N LEU A 438 7.67 11.16 7.34
CA LEU A 438 8.92 10.66 7.90
C LEU A 438 8.77 10.32 9.38
N VAL A 439 9.29 9.17 9.80
CA VAL A 439 9.15 8.64 11.17
C VAL A 439 10.26 9.10 12.13
N LYS A 440 11.10 10.05 11.68
CA LYS A 440 12.22 10.63 12.44
C LYS A 440 12.15 12.16 12.38
N PRO A 441 12.67 12.87 13.39
CA PRO A 441 12.66 14.34 13.44
C PRO A 441 13.62 14.96 12.41
N LEU A 442 13.44 16.25 12.11
CA LEU A 442 14.35 17.00 11.24
C LEU A 442 15.81 16.92 11.68
N SER A 443 16.07 17.03 12.98
CA SER A 443 17.43 16.92 13.55
C SER A 443 18.09 15.57 13.25
N TRP A 444 17.30 14.48 13.20
CA TRP A 444 17.83 13.18 12.80
C TRP A 444 18.12 13.14 11.30
N LEU A 445 17.25 13.71 10.46
CA LEU A 445 17.44 13.76 9.00
C LEU A 445 18.70 14.56 8.62
N ILE A 446 18.94 15.69 9.29
CA ILE A 446 20.13 16.52 9.10
C ILE A 446 21.39 15.73 9.46
N LYS A 447 21.38 15.06 10.62
CA LYS A 447 22.49 14.20 11.03
C LYS A 447 22.71 13.05 10.04
N HIS A 448 21.64 12.44 9.55
CA HIS A 448 21.68 11.32 8.60
C HIS A 448 22.24 11.74 7.24
N ALA A 449 21.91 12.94 6.75
CA ALA A 449 22.51 13.54 5.57
C ALA A 449 23.99 13.91 5.75
N GLY A 450 24.46 14.00 7.00
CA GLY A 450 25.83 14.38 7.35
C GLY A 450 26.05 15.88 7.53
N GLY A 451 25.00 16.63 7.91
CA GLY A 451 25.04 18.07 8.19
C GLY A 451 23.98 18.87 7.44
N VAL A 452 23.78 20.12 7.85
CA VAL A 452 22.75 21.02 7.29
C VAL A 452 22.93 21.24 5.79
N ASP A 453 24.15 21.54 5.36
CA ASP A 453 24.45 21.78 3.95
C ASP A 453 24.10 20.60 3.05
N LYS A 454 24.53 19.40 3.43
CA LYS A 454 24.23 18.17 2.70
C LYS A 454 22.76 17.85 2.71
N PHE A 455 22.07 18.09 3.83
CA PHE A 455 20.62 17.90 3.90
C PHE A 455 19.90 18.79 2.88
N LEU A 456 20.28 20.06 2.76
CA LEU A 456 19.70 20.98 1.78
C LEU A 456 20.05 20.59 0.33
N ASP A 457 21.26 20.09 0.08
CA ASP A 457 21.65 19.55 -1.23
C ASP A 457 20.80 18.32 -1.61
N GLU A 458 20.52 17.43 -0.66
CA GLU A 458 19.66 16.25 -0.85
C GLU A 458 18.21 16.65 -1.11
N VAL A 459 17.69 17.67 -0.39
CA VAL A 459 16.35 18.23 -0.61
C VAL A 459 16.23 18.81 -2.02
N GLU A 460 17.21 19.60 -2.46
CA GLU A 460 17.23 20.17 -3.80
C GLU A 460 17.33 19.09 -4.88
N THR A 461 18.24 18.13 -4.70
CA THR A 461 18.42 17.00 -5.62
C THR A 461 17.13 16.20 -5.77
N PHE A 462 16.47 15.89 -4.65
CA PHE A 462 15.20 15.16 -4.67
C PHE A 462 14.12 15.93 -5.39
N ALA A 463 13.92 17.20 -5.04
CA ALA A 463 12.79 17.96 -5.53
C ALA A 463 12.94 18.41 -7.00
N THR A 464 14.17 18.58 -7.48
CA THR A 464 14.46 19.01 -8.86
C THR A 464 14.71 17.86 -9.84
N ALA A 465 14.67 16.61 -9.38
CA ALA A 465 14.80 15.44 -10.24
C ALA A 465 13.82 15.49 -11.43
N GLU A 466 14.28 15.05 -12.61
CA GLU A 466 13.59 15.23 -13.90
C GLU A 466 12.18 14.60 -13.92
N ASP A 467 11.99 13.51 -13.17
CA ASP A 467 10.72 12.80 -13.03
C ASP A 467 9.77 13.44 -11.99
N ARG A 468 10.24 14.40 -11.20
CA ARG A 468 9.47 15.06 -10.12
C ARG A 468 9.21 16.53 -10.40
N LYS A 469 10.25 17.32 -10.69
CA LYS A 469 10.17 18.77 -10.98
C LYS A 469 9.20 19.51 -10.05
N LEU A 470 9.40 19.38 -8.74
CA LEU A 470 8.48 19.91 -7.74
C LEU A 470 8.52 21.43 -7.72
N GLY A 471 7.34 22.06 -7.72
CA GLY A 471 7.21 23.47 -7.37
C GLY A 471 7.06 23.67 -5.86
N VAL A 472 6.57 22.65 -5.15
CA VAL A 472 6.46 22.63 -3.69
C VAL A 472 6.87 21.26 -3.16
N PHE A 473 7.75 21.24 -2.17
CA PHE A 473 8.12 20.03 -1.44
C PHE A 473 7.88 20.20 0.05
N ALA A 474 7.11 19.29 0.64
CA ALA A 474 6.79 19.29 2.06
C ALA A 474 7.32 18.03 2.76
N MET A 475 7.74 18.17 4.01
CA MET A 475 8.13 17.06 4.88
C MET A 475 7.31 17.10 6.16
N LEU A 476 6.68 15.98 6.51
CA LEU A 476 5.99 15.77 7.78
C LEU A 476 6.80 14.80 8.63
N THR A 477 7.39 15.27 9.72
CA THR A 477 8.28 14.48 10.58
C THR A 477 7.63 14.14 11.92
N ARG A 478 8.21 13.16 12.62
CA ARG A 478 7.83 12.80 14.00
C ARG A 478 8.97 13.10 14.96
N ALA A 479 8.75 14.03 15.89
CA ALA A 479 9.72 14.43 16.91
C ALA A 479 9.16 14.17 18.32
N GLY A 480 9.56 13.05 18.93
CA GLY A 480 9.02 12.63 20.22
C GLY A 480 7.49 12.49 20.18
N HIS A 481 6.80 13.26 21.01
CA HIS A 481 5.33 13.32 21.02
C HIS A 481 4.74 14.31 20.00
N GLY A 482 5.55 15.20 19.43
CA GLY A 482 5.16 16.23 18.46
C GLY A 482 5.27 15.79 17.00
N LYS A 483 4.95 16.71 16.09
CA LYS A 483 5.15 16.59 14.64
C LYS A 483 5.66 17.91 14.10
N GLU A 484 6.60 17.84 13.18
CA GLU A 484 7.13 19.03 12.49
C GLU A 484 6.67 19.00 11.04
N MET A 485 6.49 20.17 10.46
CA MET A 485 6.21 20.35 9.05
C MET A 485 7.23 21.32 8.47
N ALA A 486 8.01 20.88 7.49
CA ALA A 486 8.85 21.77 6.70
C ALA A 486 8.26 21.88 5.29
N VAL A 487 8.14 23.10 4.77
CA VAL A 487 7.69 23.37 3.39
C VAL A 487 8.77 24.16 2.67
N PHE A 488 9.10 23.72 1.47
CA PHE A 488 10.02 24.34 0.53
C PHE A 488 9.22 24.71 -0.72
N VAL A 489 9.19 25.99 -1.06
CA VAL A 489 8.57 26.54 -2.27
C VAL A 489 9.68 26.79 -3.26
N LEU A 490 9.76 25.96 -4.29
CA LEU A 490 10.82 25.99 -5.31
C LEU A 490 10.42 26.83 -6.51
N ASP A 491 9.12 27.01 -6.71
CA ASP A 491 8.57 27.88 -7.74
C ASP A 491 8.66 29.35 -7.32
N GLU A 492 9.31 30.18 -8.15
CA GLU A 492 9.54 31.60 -7.86
C GLU A 492 8.19 32.37 -7.82
N ASP A 493 7.25 32.08 -8.73
CA ASP A 493 5.96 32.76 -8.81
C ASP A 493 5.11 32.51 -7.54
N LEU A 494 5.13 31.27 -7.02
CA LEU A 494 4.43 30.90 -5.78
C LEU A 494 5.09 31.53 -4.54
N THR A 495 6.41 31.73 -4.58
CA THR A 495 7.15 32.41 -3.51
C THR A 495 6.77 33.89 -3.47
N GLU A 496 6.80 34.58 -4.61
CA GLU A 496 6.43 35.99 -4.74
C GLU A 496 4.95 36.24 -4.40
N SER A 497 4.07 35.29 -4.76
CA SER A 497 2.65 35.35 -4.46
C SER A 497 2.31 35.01 -3.00
N GLY A 498 3.30 34.61 -2.18
CA GLY A 498 3.13 34.41 -0.74
C GLY A 498 2.44 33.10 -0.36
N LEU A 499 2.75 31.98 -1.03
CA LEU A 499 2.15 30.66 -0.76
C LEU A 499 2.18 30.25 0.72
N ILE A 500 3.27 30.54 1.43
CA ILE A 500 3.42 30.18 2.85
C ILE A 500 2.34 30.83 3.71
N GLY A 501 2.14 32.14 3.58
CA GLY A 501 1.13 32.86 4.36
C GLY A 501 -0.29 32.41 4.01
N HIS A 502 -0.55 32.19 2.72
CA HIS A 502 -1.85 31.67 2.27
C HIS A 502 -2.14 30.24 2.76
N PHE A 503 -1.11 29.41 2.89
CA PHE A 503 -1.24 28.10 3.52
C PHE A 503 -1.55 28.23 5.02
N GLU A 504 -0.83 29.11 5.74
CA GLU A 504 -1.08 29.37 7.17
C GLU A 504 -2.53 29.79 7.44
N ASP A 505 -3.09 30.69 6.63
CA ASP A 505 -4.48 31.16 6.74
C ASP A 505 -5.51 30.04 6.58
N ARG A 506 -5.18 29.00 5.80
CA ARG A 506 -6.05 27.84 5.54
C ARG A 506 -5.83 26.70 6.53
N ALA A 507 -4.63 26.61 7.11
CA ALA A 507 -4.18 25.52 7.94
C ALA A 507 -4.61 25.64 9.42
N GLY A 508 -5.68 26.38 9.73
CA GLY A 508 -6.14 26.60 11.10
C GLY A 508 -6.38 25.31 11.88
N GLU A 509 -6.86 24.25 11.21
CA GLU A 509 -7.07 22.94 11.85
C GLU A 509 -5.77 22.20 12.24
N LEU A 510 -4.62 22.59 11.69
CA LEU A 510 -3.32 22.01 12.04
C LEU A 510 -2.75 22.63 13.33
N GLN A 511 -3.25 23.80 13.74
CA GLN A 511 -2.74 24.58 14.87
C GLN A 511 -1.22 24.78 14.77
N LEU A 512 -0.76 25.28 13.61
CA LEU A 512 0.66 25.52 13.34
C LEU A 512 1.25 26.48 14.39
N ARG A 513 2.46 26.17 14.85
CA ARG A 513 3.22 26.99 15.80
C ARG A 513 4.63 27.23 15.28
N GLU A 514 5.22 28.31 15.73
CA GLU A 514 6.61 28.63 15.45
C GLU A 514 7.53 27.48 15.85
N TRP A 515 8.52 27.20 15.00
CA TRP A 515 9.56 26.21 15.22
C TRP A 515 10.91 26.93 15.22
N ASP A 516 11.66 26.79 16.31
CA ASP A 516 12.96 27.44 16.54
C ASP A 516 13.90 26.47 17.29
N GLU A 517 14.03 25.25 16.78
CA GLU A 517 14.79 24.18 17.45
C GLU A 517 16.23 24.04 16.91
N ASP A 518 16.53 24.58 15.73
CA ASP A 518 17.82 24.45 15.06
C ASP A 518 18.24 25.76 14.36
N ARG A 519 19.06 26.54 15.06
CA ARG A 519 19.55 27.83 14.55
C ARG A 519 20.43 27.68 13.31
N GLU A 520 21.24 26.63 13.22
CA GLU A 520 22.14 26.38 12.08
C GLU A 520 21.33 26.14 10.82
N LEU A 521 20.28 25.31 10.90
CA LEU A 521 19.34 25.09 9.82
C LEU A 521 18.66 26.40 9.38
N MET A 522 18.12 27.17 10.33
CA MET A 522 17.39 28.41 10.02
C MET A 522 18.31 29.44 9.35
N GLU A 523 19.56 29.55 9.78
CA GLU A 523 20.55 30.42 9.15
C GLU A 523 20.90 29.95 7.73
N ALA A 524 21.16 28.65 7.53
CA ALA A 524 21.46 28.10 6.21
C ALA A 524 20.29 28.26 5.22
N LEU A 525 19.04 28.04 5.67
CA LEU A 525 17.85 28.25 4.86
C LEU A 525 17.70 29.72 4.44
N ASN A 526 17.91 30.66 5.37
CA ASN A 526 17.93 32.09 5.05
C ASN A 526 19.04 32.47 4.07
N GLN A 527 20.23 31.88 4.19
CA GLN A 527 21.33 32.19 3.28
C GLN A 527 21.09 31.63 1.86
N ARG A 528 20.54 30.41 1.75
CA ARG A 528 20.42 29.70 0.46
C ARG A 528 19.15 30.02 -0.33
N LEU A 529 18.02 30.25 0.36
CA LEU A 529 16.71 30.28 -0.30
C LEU A 529 16.10 31.69 -0.41
N THR A 530 16.54 32.65 0.41
CA THR A 530 15.96 34.00 0.43
C THR A 530 16.01 34.68 -0.94
N GLY A 531 14.85 35.18 -1.39
CA GLY A 531 14.69 35.94 -2.63
C GLY A 531 13.96 35.15 -3.71
N LYS A 532 14.47 33.96 -4.08
CA LYS A 532 13.92 33.15 -5.19
C LYS A 532 13.04 32.00 -4.73
N ARG A 533 13.24 31.49 -3.52
CA ARG A 533 12.53 30.33 -2.99
C ARG A 533 11.96 30.65 -1.62
N GLY A 534 10.82 30.05 -1.31
CA GLY A 534 10.17 30.16 0.00
C GLY A 534 10.52 28.96 0.87
N TRP A 535 10.58 29.16 2.19
CA TRP A 535 10.59 28.05 3.13
C TRP A 535 9.96 28.44 4.45
N LYS A 536 9.42 27.45 5.17
CA LYS A 536 9.01 27.61 6.57
C LYS A 536 8.97 26.26 7.27
N VAL A 537 9.28 26.26 8.56
CA VAL A 537 9.15 25.10 9.45
C VAL A 537 8.18 25.44 10.58
N TRP A 538 7.32 24.49 10.92
CA TRP A 538 6.34 24.61 12.00
C TRP A 538 6.31 23.37 12.89
N TRP A 539 5.94 23.57 14.14
CA TRP A 539 5.32 22.53 14.95
C TRP A 539 3.84 22.39 14.57
N ILE A 540 3.34 21.17 14.38
CA ILE A 540 1.90 20.89 14.25
C ILE A 540 1.30 20.70 15.65
N GLY A 541 0.45 21.63 16.08
CA GLY A 541 -0.20 21.59 17.39
C GLY A 541 -1.18 20.42 17.54
N ASP A 542 -2.00 20.16 16.52
CA ASP A 542 -2.88 18.99 16.51
C ASP A 542 -2.17 17.78 15.90
N THR A 543 -1.50 17.01 16.76
CA THR A 543 -0.76 15.81 16.36
C THR A 543 -1.66 14.65 15.86
N SER A 544 -2.98 14.77 15.96
CA SER A 544 -3.92 13.84 15.33
C SER A 544 -3.90 13.99 13.79
N LYS A 545 -3.61 15.19 13.27
CA LYS A 545 -3.57 15.49 11.84
C LYS A 545 -2.39 14.82 11.14
N SER A 546 -2.63 14.22 9.99
CA SER A 546 -1.63 13.50 9.18
C SER A 546 -1.52 14.10 7.79
N ARG A 547 -0.73 13.48 6.90
CA ARG A 547 -0.74 13.81 5.46
C ARG A 547 -2.16 13.85 4.88
N LYS A 548 -3.11 13.06 5.40
CA LYS A 548 -4.51 13.05 4.95
C LYS A 548 -5.22 14.40 5.10
N GLN A 549 -4.81 15.22 6.07
CA GLN A 549 -5.33 16.58 6.26
C GLN A 549 -4.39 17.63 5.67
N VAL A 550 -3.07 17.47 5.89
CA VAL A 550 -2.05 18.42 5.41
C VAL A 550 -2.00 18.51 3.89
N GLY A 551 -2.03 17.36 3.20
CA GLY A 551 -1.94 17.27 1.74
C GLY A 551 -3.04 18.07 1.04
N PRO A 552 -4.33 17.82 1.32
CA PRO A 552 -5.43 18.61 0.75
C PRO A 552 -5.31 20.11 1.02
N LEU A 553 -4.96 20.53 2.25
CA LEU A 553 -4.77 21.95 2.57
C LEU A 553 -3.68 22.61 1.73
N LEU A 554 -2.53 21.94 1.58
CA LEU A 554 -1.40 22.44 0.80
C LEU A 554 -1.75 22.49 -0.71
N ARG A 555 -2.41 21.45 -1.22
CA ARG A 555 -2.88 21.40 -2.61
C ARG A 555 -3.87 22.52 -2.91
N GLU A 556 -4.87 22.72 -2.04
CA GLU A 556 -5.84 23.81 -2.21
C GLU A 556 -5.18 25.19 -2.12
N ALA A 557 -4.18 25.37 -1.23
CA ALA A 557 -3.41 26.61 -1.17
C ALA A 557 -2.70 26.91 -2.49
N VAL A 558 -2.15 25.90 -3.18
CA VAL A 558 -1.54 26.04 -4.52
C VAL A 558 -2.57 26.29 -5.61
N LYS A 559 -3.68 25.53 -5.64
CA LYS A 559 -4.75 25.69 -6.64
C LYS A 559 -5.37 27.09 -6.64
N THR A 560 -5.40 27.72 -5.47
CA THR A 560 -6.06 29.02 -5.26
C THR A 560 -5.10 30.21 -5.26
N MET A 561 -3.81 29.99 -5.54
CA MET A 561 -2.85 31.03 -5.93
C MET A 561 -3.26 31.68 -7.24
#